data_AF-A0A0S7YDX8-F1
#
_entry.id   AF-A0A0S7YDX8-F1
#
_cell.length_a   1.000
_cell.length_b   1.000
_cell.length_c   1.000
_cell.angle_alpha   90.00
_cell.angle_beta   90.00
_cell.angle_gamma   90.00
#
_symmetry.space_group_name_H-M   'P 1'
#
loop_
_entity.id
_entity.type
_entity.pdbx_description
1 polymer ?
#
loop_
_entity_poly.entity_id
_entity_poly.type
_entity_poly.pdbx_seq_one_letter_code
_entity_poly.pdbx_strand_id
1 'polypeptide(L)'
;MSNNQPIQLSPTSLDLYLECPHCFWLEKRQGIKRPPSYPYALNQAVDILLKQEFDSYRARGEVHPLILAHNIPAKLFPNQDLLNQWRNNFAGIRFYDPELKASLFGAVDDILEFEGGKLAPMDYKSTGSQVANIYDRFQLQMDVYTYLLEKNGFLTPGKGYLAFYIVDKNNGFGDRLPFRKELHEIETNPSDVPGLFKEAVLLLREAAPPPHSSDCKYGQWLKRVANF
;
A
#
# COMPACT_ATOMS: atom_id res chain seq x y z
N MET A 1 18.07 -25.49 -4.36
CA MET A 1 16.66 -25.92 -4.44
C MET A 1 15.94 -24.92 -5.34
N SER A 2 15.47 -25.35 -6.52
CA SER A 2 14.69 -24.50 -7.42
C SER A 2 13.35 -24.21 -6.78
N ASN A 3 13.18 -22.99 -6.26
CA ASN A 3 11.94 -22.58 -5.60
C ASN A 3 10.88 -22.37 -6.70
N ASN A 4 10.20 -23.44 -7.09
CA ASN A 4 9.23 -23.49 -8.18
C ASN A 4 7.87 -22.84 -7.79
N GLN A 5 7.88 -21.96 -6.79
CA GLN A 5 6.68 -21.26 -6.34
C GLN A 5 6.39 -20.09 -7.28
N PRO A 6 5.11 -19.87 -7.65
CA PRO A 6 4.71 -18.69 -8.41
C PRO A 6 5.17 -17.41 -7.72
N ILE A 7 5.86 -16.52 -8.45
CA ILE A 7 6.30 -15.24 -7.92
C ILE A 7 5.08 -14.34 -7.74
N GLN A 8 4.84 -13.89 -6.52
CA GLN A 8 3.78 -12.95 -6.20
C GLN A 8 4.36 -11.75 -5.44
N LEU A 9 4.25 -10.57 -6.03
CA LEU A 9 4.74 -9.32 -5.46
C LEU A 9 3.58 -8.38 -5.12
N SER A 10 3.84 -7.48 -4.20
CA SER A 10 2.91 -6.47 -3.67
C SER A 10 3.61 -5.12 -3.55
N PRO A 11 2.90 -4.00 -3.27
CA PRO A 11 3.55 -2.71 -3.02
C PRO A 11 4.68 -2.80 -1.99
N THR A 12 4.45 -3.46 -0.85
CA THR A 12 5.47 -3.69 0.18
C THR A 12 6.66 -4.52 -0.32
N SER A 13 6.43 -5.44 -1.25
CA SER A 13 7.51 -6.22 -1.86
C SER A 13 8.38 -5.36 -2.77
N LEU A 14 7.76 -4.46 -3.55
CA LEU A 14 8.48 -3.54 -4.43
C LEU A 14 9.20 -2.43 -3.64
N ASP A 15 8.59 -1.95 -2.56
CA ASP A 15 9.22 -1.02 -1.61
C ASP A 15 10.50 -1.64 -1.01
N LEU A 16 10.42 -2.91 -0.58
CA LEU A 16 11.60 -3.65 -0.10
C LEU A 16 12.68 -3.81 -1.18
N TYR A 17 12.28 -4.03 -2.44
CA TYR A 17 13.21 -4.09 -3.57
C TYR A 17 13.93 -2.75 -3.78
N LEU A 18 13.20 -1.63 -3.79
CA LEU A 18 13.76 -0.29 -3.92
C LEU A 18 14.69 0.05 -2.75
N GLU A 19 14.31 -0.29 -1.52
CA GLU A 19 15.14 -0.05 -0.34
C GLU A 19 16.40 -0.92 -0.37
N CYS A 20 16.26 -2.22 -0.64
CA CYS A 20 17.41 -3.11 -0.73
C CYS A 20 17.12 -4.38 -1.55
N PRO A 21 17.63 -4.45 -2.81
CA PRO A 21 17.48 -5.61 -3.67
C PRO A 21 18.02 -6.92 -3.04
N HIS A 22 19.09 -6.83 -2.26
CA HIS A 22 19.62 -7.96 -1.51
C HIS A 22 18.61 -8.50 -0.48
N CYS A 23 18.04 -7.62 0.36
CA CYS A 23 17.07 -8.03 1.36
C CYS A 23 15.78 -8.55 0.71
N PHE A 24 15.34 -7.92 -0.36
CA PHE A 24 14.21 -8.39 -1.16
C PHE A 24 14.42 -9.80 -1.66
N TRP A 25 15.58 -10.09 -2.24
CA TRP A 25 15.91 -11.42 -2.73
C TRP A 25 15.97 -12.45 -1.59
N LEU A 26 16.60 -12.12 -0.46
CA LEU A 26 16.63 -12.99 0.72
C LEU A 26 15.21 -13.32 1.20
N GLU A 27 14.35 -12.31 1.31
CA GLU A 27 12.99 -12.51 1.79
C GLU A 27 12.16 -13.32 0.80
N LYS A 28 12.10 -12.92 -0.47
CA LYS A 28 11.16 -13.49 -1.45
C LYS A 28 11.66 -14.80 -2.07
N ARG A 29 12.97 -15.01 -2.16
CA ARG A 29 13.55 -16.24 -2.72
C ARG A 29 13.93 -17.26 -1.66
N GLN A 30 14.53 -16.83 -0.55
CA GLN A 30 15.03 -17.74 0.50
C GLN A 30 14.12 -17.81 1.74
N GLY A 31 13.10 -16.95 1.85
CA GLY A 31 12.27 -16.86 3.05
C GLY A 31 12.99 -16.25 4.26
N ILE A 32 14.18 -15.67 4.07
CA ILE A 32 14.97 -15.05 5.13
C ILE A 32 14.53 -13.59 5.26
N LYS A 33 13.65 -13.34 6.21
CA LYS A 33 13.11 -12.00 6.48
C LYS A 33 14.04 -11.21 7.38
N ARG A 34 14.01 -9.88 7.22
CA ARG A 34 14.57 -8.96 8.22
C ARG A 34 13.86 -9.18 9.56
N PRO A 35 14.54 -8.98 10.70
CA PRO A 35 13.86 -8.88 11.99
C PRO A 35 12.69 -7.89 11.89
N PRO A 36 11.47 -8.29 12.26
CA PRO A 36 10.29 -7.45 12.09
C PRO A 36 10.36 -6.24 13.02
N SER A 37 9.68 -5.15 12.65
CA SER A 37 9.43 -4.04 13.56
C SER A 37 8.38 -4.42 14.62
N TYR A 38 8.15 -3.53 15.58
CA TYR A 38 7.03 -3.66 16.50
C TYR A 38 5.67 -3.68 15.76
N PRO A 39 4.68 -4.44 16.25
CA PRO A 39 3.35 -4.47 15.66
C PRO A 39 2.60 -3.15 15.87
N TYR A 40 1.99 -2.62 14.81
CA TYR A 40 1.16 -1.41 14.87
C TYR A 40 -0.31 -1.75 15.16
N ALA A 41 -0.59 -2.41 16.29
CA ALA A 41 -1.92 -2.93 16.60
C ALA A 41 -3.00 -1.83 16.72
N LEU A 42 -2.64 -0.66 17.28
CA LEU A 42 -3.54 0.47 17.40
C LEU A 42 -3.91 1.05 16.02
N ASN A 43 -2.92 1.22 15.13
CA ASN A 43 -3.17 1.70 13.77
C ASN A 43 -4.07 0.75 12.99
N GLN A 44 -3.89 -0.57 13.15
CA GLN A 44 -4.77 -1.58 12.55
C GLN A 44 -6.19 -1.50 13.10
N ALA A 45 -6.37 -1.26 14.40
CA ALA A 45 -7.70 -1.08 14.98
C ALA A 45 -8.40 0.16 14.40
N VAL A 46 -7.68 1.28 14.26
CA VAL A 46 -8.21 2.49 13.61
C VAL A 46 -8.60 2.21 12.16
N ASP A 47 -7.75 1.54 11.40
CA ASP A 47 -8.04 1.13 10.02
C ASP A 47 -9.33 0.30 9.89
N ILE A 48 -9.52 -0.70 10.77
CA ILE A 48 -10.75 -1.50 10.80
C ILE A 48 -11.98 -0.64 11.09
N LEU A 49 -11.89 0.26 12.07
CA LEU A 49 -13.00 1.16 12.43
C LEU A 49 -13.35 2.12 11.29
N LEU A 50 -12.34 2.61 10.57
CA LEU A 50 -12.54 3.47 9.39
C LEU A 50 -13.21 2.73 8.25
N LYS A 51 -12.80 1.48 7.98
CA LYS A 51 -13.50 0.63 6.98
C LYS A 51 -14.97 0.49 7.32
N GLN A 52 -15.30 0.21 8.59
CA GLN A 52 -16.69 0.11 9.05
C GLN A 52 -17.46 1.43 8.91
N GLU A 53 -16.83 2.57 9.26
CA GLU A 53 -17.43 3.89 9.10
C GLU A 53 -17.75 4.18 7.63
N PHE A 54 -16.78 4.03 6.73
CA PHE A 54 -16.97 4.25 5.30
C PHE A 54 -18.00 3.29 4.68
N ASP A 55 -18.02 2.03 5.09
CA ASP A 55 -19.01 1.05 4.66
C ASP A 55 -20.43 1.44 5.08
N SER A 56 -20.59 2.01 6.28
CA SER A 56 -21.87 2.52 6.77
C SER A 56 -22.40 3.68 5.92
N TYR A 57 -21.53 4.61 5.50
CA TYR A 57 -21.90 5.68 4.55
C TYR A 57 -22.24 5.10 3.16
N ARG A 58 -21.44 4.16 2.66
CA ARG A 58 -21.68 3.49 1.37
C ARG A 58 -23.04 2.80 1.32
N ALA A 59 -23.41 2.07 2.38
CA ALA A 59 -24.68 1.38 2.50
C ALA A 59 -25.90 2.32 2.48
N ARG A 60 -25.74 3.56 2.96
CA ARG A 60 -26.78 4.61 2.89
C ARG A 60 -26.78 5.39 1.57
N GLY A 61 -25.82 5.15 0.68
CA GLY A 61 -25.63 5.96 -0.53
C GLY A 61 -25.18 7.40 -0.24
N GLU A 62 -24.58 7.63 0.93
CA GLU A 62 -24.12 8.93 1.38
C GLU A 62 -22.63 9.14 1.07
N VAL A 63 -22.24 10.38 0.81
CA VAL A 63 -20.82 10.75 0.70
C VAL A 63 -20.26 10.95 2.11
N HIS A 64 -19.08 10.38 2.37
CA HIS A 64 -18.43 10.51 3.67
C HIS A 64 -18.07 11.98 3.97
N PRO A 65 -18.25 12.50 5.21
CA PRO A 65 -17.99 13.90 5.55
C PRO A 65 -16.57 14.39 5.24
N LEU A 66 -15.56 13.49 5.33
CA LEU A 66 -14.18 13.81 4.92
C LEU A 66 -14.08 14.17 3.44
N ILE A 67 -14.80 13.47 2.56
CA ILE A 67 -14.77 13.71 1.11
C ILE A 67 -15.47 15.04 0.81
N LEU A 68 -16.63 15.28 1.45
CA LEU A 68 -17.39 16.53 1.31
C LEU A 68 -16.60 17.75 1.78
N ALA A 69 -15.98 17.67 2.96
CA ALA A 69 -15.20 18.78 3.54
C ALA A 69 -14.01 19.20 2.66
N HIS A 70 -13.51 18.30 1.83
CA HIS A 70 -12.41 18.54 0.90
C HIS A 70 -12.87 18.79 -0.55
N ASN A 71 -14.18 18.90 -0.80
CA ASN A 71 -14.77 19.17 -2.13
C ASN A 71 -14.30 18.19 -3.22
N ILE A 72 -14.04 16.93 -2.87
CA ILE A 72 -13.66 15.92 -3.86
C ILE A 72 -14.91 15.49 -4.64
N PRO A 73 -14.95 15.64 -5.98
CA PRO A 73 -16.13 15.34 -6.79
C PRO A 73 -16.26 13.83 -7.06
N ALA A 74 -16.26 13.03 -6.00
CA ALA A 74 -16.35 11.58 -6.04
C ALA A 74 -17.35 11.06 -5.02
N LYS A 75 -17.86 9.87 -5.29
CA LYS A 75 -18.65 9.08 -4.34
C LYS A 75 -17.85 7.85 -3.90
N LEU A 76 -18.33 7.17 -2.87
CA LEU A 76 -17.78 5.87 -2.47
C LEU A 76 -18.11 4.83 -3.55
N PHE A 77 -17.12 4.01 -3.93
CA PHE A 77 -17.32 2.95 -4.92
C PHE A 77 -18.45 2.00 -4.48
N PRO A 78 -19.54 1.85 -5.24
CA PRO A 78 -20.79 1.26 -4.76
C PRO A 78 -20.77 -0.27 -4.69
N ASN A 79 -19.84 -0.94 -5.39
CA ASN A 79 -19.77 -2.41 -5.38
C ASN A 79 -19.02 -2.92 -4.13
N GLN A 80 -19.75 -3.09 -3.03
CA GLN A 80 -19.20 -3.54 -1.75
C GLN A 80 -18.59 -4.94 -1.82
N ASP A 81 -19.17 -5.87 -2.58
CA ASP A 81 -18.65 -7.25 -2.67
C ASP A 81 -17.27 -7.28 -3.35
N LEU A 82 -17.13 -6.52 -4.43
CA LEU A 82 -15.85 -6.39 -5.12
C LEU A 82 -14.82 -5.65 -4.26
N LEU A 83 -15.23 -4.61 -3.53
CA LEU A 83 -14.36 -3.92 -2.58
C LEU A 83 -13.90 -4.85 -1.45
N ASN A 84 -14.79 -5.70 -0.93
CA ASN A 84 -14.45 -6.69 0.10
C ASN A 84 -13.42 -7.71 -0.42
N GLN A 85 -13.54 -8.15 -1.68
CA GLN A 85 -12.52 -8.97 -2.33
C GLN A 85 -11.20 -8.21 -2.43
N TRP A 86 -11.21 -6.95 -2.86
CA TRP A 86 -10.00 -6.14 -3.00
C TRP A 86 -9.33 -5.79 -1.67
N ARG A 87 -10.06 -5.72 -0.56
CA ARG A 87 -9.52 -5.54 0.80
C ARG A 87 -8.87 -6.80 1.36
N ASN A 88 -9.17 -7.98 0.81
CA ASN A 88 -8.65 -9.24 1.32
C ASN A 88 -7.18 -9.44 0.91
N ASN A 89 -6.27 -9.55 1.87
CA ASN A 89 -4.82 -9.72 1.64
C ASN A 89 -4.44 -10.98 0.84
N PHE A 90 -5.32 -11.98 0.75
CA PHE A 90 -5.12 -13.19 -0.08
C PHE A 90 -5.68 -13.04 -1.49
N ALA A 91 -6.67 -12.16 -1.70
CA ALA A 91 -7.27 -11.94 -3.01
C ALA A 91 -6.69 -10.67 -3.66
N GLY A 92 -7.01 -9.50 -3.11
CA GLY A 92 -6.59 -8.19 -3.59
C GLY A 92 -7.10 -7.86 -4.99
N ILE A 93 -6.74 -6.68 -5.49
CA ILE A 93 -6.71 -6.42 -6.93
C ILE A 93 -5.48 -7.14 -7.48
N ARG A 94 -5.63 -7.89 -8.57
CA ARG A 94 -4.58 -8.78 -9.06
C ARG A 94 -4.35 -8.62 -10.55
N PHE A 95 -3.08 -8.69 -10.95
CA PHE A 95 -2.64 -8.76 -12.33
C PHE A 95 -1.64 -9.91 -12.45
N TYR A 96 -1.82 -10.77 -13.45
CA TYR A 96 -0.86 -11.81 -13.80
C TYR A 96 -0.18 -11.43 -15.12
N ASP A 97 1.14 -11.36 -15.10
CA ASP A 97 1.95 -11.14 -16.28
C ASP A 97 2.37 -12.49 -16.87
N PRO A 98 1.88 -12.87 -18.06
CA PRO A 98 2.18 -14.16 -18.67
C PRO A 98 3.63 -14.31 -19.15
N GLU A 99 4.30 -13.21 -19.50
CA GLU A 99 5.70 -13.22 -19.94
C GLU A 99 6.63 -13.45 -18.73
N LEU A 100 6.33 -12.77 -17.63
CA LEU A 100 7.05 -12.90 -16.37
C LEU A 100 6.61 -14.11 -15.54
N LYS A 101 5.50 -14.77 -15.89
CA LYS A 101 4.91 -15.86 -15.11
C LYS A 101 4.82 -15.50 -13.61
N ALA A 102 4.41 -14.27 -13.34
CA ALA A 102 4.40 -13.67 -12.02
C ALA A 102 3.15 -12.81 -11.83
N SER A 103 2.72 -12.65 -10.57
CA SER A 103 1.59 -11.80 -10.23
C SER A 103 2.03 -10.57 -9.45
N LEU A 104 1.41 -9.43 -9.76
CA LEU A 104 1.36 -8.26 -8.91
C LEU A 104 -0.03 -8.19 -8.28
N PHE A 105 -0.10 -7.92 -6.98
CA PHE A 105 -1.38 -7.76 -6.28
C PHE A 105 -1.31 -6.70 -5.19
N GLY A 106 -2.47 -6.15 -4.83
CA GLY A 106 -2.58 -5.11 -3.82
C GLY A 106 -3.90 -5.18 -3.07
N ALA A 107 -3.86 -4.98 -1.76
CA ALA A 107 -5.06 -4.89 -0.93
C ALA A 107 -5.31 -3.42 -0.56
N VAL A 108 -6.40 -2.86 -1.08
CA VAL A 108 -6.77 -1.45 -0.87
C VAL A 108 -7.58 -1.28 0.43
N ASP A 109 -7.59 -0.08 1.00
CA ASP A 109 -8.53 0.22 2.08
C ASP A 109 -9.88 0.70 1.55
N ASP A 110 -9.89 1.54 0.53
CA ASP A 110 -11.11 2.00 -0.12
C ASP A 110 -10.85 2.45 -1.58
N ILE A 111 -11.93 2.69 -2.32
CA ILE A 111 -11.92 3.21 -3.68
C ILE A 111 -12.96 4.32 -3.79
N LEU A 112 -12.55 5.44 -4.41
CA LEU A 112 -13.45 6.51 -4.81
C LEU A 112 -13.86 6.31 -6.28
N GLU A 113 -15.13 6.56 -6.58
CA GLU A 113 -15.65 6.58 -7.95
C GLU A 113 -15.97 8.02 -8.37
N PHE A 114 -15.36 8.43 -9.48
CA PHE A 114 -15.55 9.72 -10.14
C PHE A 114 -16.53 9.60 -11.31
N GLU A 115 -16.87 10.75 -11.89
CA GLU A 115 -17.66 10.81 -13.11
C GLU A 115 -17.09 9.90 -14.23
N GLY A 116 -18.00 9.22 -14.94
CA GLY A 116 -17.64 8.26 -15.98
C GLY A 116 -17.14 6.91 -15.43
N GLY A 117 -17.34 6.63 -14.14
CA GLY A 117 -16.97 5.36 -13.52
C GLY A 117 -15.46 5.20 -13.29
N LYS A 118 -14.70 6.30 -13.31
CA LYS A 118 -13.26 6.28 -13.06
C LYS A 118 -12.99 5.99 -11.58
N LEU A 119 -12.04 5.11 -11.29
CA LEU A 119 -11.71 4.69 -9.93
C LEU A 119 -10.37 5.26 -9.47
N ALA A 120 -10.31 5.72 -8.23
CA ALA A 120 -9.09 6.16 -7.57
C ALA A 120 -8.91 5.39 -6.25
N PRO A 121 -7.69 4.87 -5.96
CA PRO A 121 -7.43 4.27 -4.66
C PRO A 121 -7.46 5.30 -3.54
N MET A 122 -7.96 4.88 -2.37
CA MET A 122 -7.86 5.63 -1.13
C MET A 122 -7.34 4.74 0.00
N ASP A 123 -6.45 5.28 0.84
CA ASP A 123 -5.79 4.54 1.91
C ASP A 123 -5.84 5.32 3.23
N TYR A 124 -6.07 4.62 4.34
CA TYR A 124 -6.22 5.22 5.67
C TYR A 124 -4.87 5.24 6.39
N LYS A 125 -4.45 6.43 6.83
CA LYS A 125 -3.18 6.61 7.56
C LYS A 125 -3.43 7.17 8.94
N SER A 126 -3.16 6.40 9.99
CA SER A 126 -3.20 6.90 11.37
C SER A 126 -1.80 7.19 11.91
N THR A 127 -1.63 8.27 12.67
CA THR A 127 -0.32 8.60 13.26
C THR A 127 -0.43 9.34 14.59
N GLY A 128 0.50 9.03 15.48
CA GLY A 128 0.74 9.80 16.71
C GLY A 128 1.71 10.96 16.53
N SER A 129 2.26 11.19 15.33
CA SER A 129 3.11 12.35 15.04
C SER A 129 2.29 13.64 15.00
N GLN A 130 2.95 14.80 15.11
CA GLN A 130 2.26 16.09 15.06
C GLN A 130 1.71 16.43 13.67
N VAL A 131 2.33 15.92 12.61
CA VAL A 131 1.98 16.21 11.20
C VAL A 131 1.84 14.92 10.41
N ALA A 132 1.01 14.94 9.36
CA ALA A 132 1.04 13.92 8.32
C ALA A 132 2.38 13.99 7.59
N ASN A 133 2.93 12.82 7.27
CA ASN A 133 4.08 12.73 6.38
C ASN A 133 3.74 11.78 5.24
N ILE A 134 3.87 12.24 4.02
CA ILE A 134 3.70 11.43 2.82
C ILE A 134 5.08 10.85 2.49
N TYR A 135 5.23 9.55 2.72
CA TYR A 135 6.47 8.83 2.42
C TYR A 135 6.44 8.30 0.98
N ASP A 136 7.61 8.13 0.35
CA ASP A 136 7.72 7.58 -1.01
C ASP A 136 7.00 6.22 -1.17
N ARG A 137 7.01 5.39 -0.12
CA ARG A 137 6.27 4.11 -0.12
C ARG A 137 4.75 4.29 -0.28
N PHE A 138 4.19 5.43 0.14
CA PHE A 138 2.77 5.74 -0.05
C PHE A 138 2.49 6.14 -1.50
N GLN A 139 3.41 6.86 -2.14
CA GLN A 139 3.35 7.14 -3.57
C GLN A 139 3.37 5.83 -4.37
N LEU A 140 4.39 4.98 -4.13
CA LEU A 140 4.50 3.67 -4.78
C LEU A 140 3.25 2.81 -4.56
N GLN A 141 2.69 2.84 -3.36
CA GLN A 141 1.46 2.11 -3.04
C GLN A 141 0.30 2.55 -3.93
N MET A 142 0.07 3.87 -4.06
CA MET A 142 -1.02 4.38 -4.91
C MET A 142 -0.74 4.14 -6.40
N ASP A 143 0.51 4.28 -6.86
CA ASP A 143 0.88 3.98 -8.25
C ASP A 143 0.59 2.52 -8.62
N VAL A 144 0.94 1.59 -7.73
CA VAL A 144 0.64 0.16 -7.92
C VAL A 144 -0.86 -0.10 -7.91
N TYR A 145 -1.63 0.53 -7.02
CA TYR A 145 -3.08 0.35 -6.98
C TYR A 145 -3.76 0.91 -8.24
N THR A 146 -3.37 2.10 -8.69
CA THR A 146 -3.83 2.69 -9.96
C THR A 146 -3.50 1.75 -11.12
N TYR A 147 -2.26 1.27 -11.22
CA TYR A 147 -1.86 0.32 -12.25
C TYR A 147 -2.70 -0.96 -12.23
N LEU A 148 -2.96 -1.52 -11.04
CA LEU A 148 -3.77 -2.73 -10.89
C LEU A 148 -5.23 -2.51 -11.31
N LEU A 149 -5.83 -1.35 -10.98
CA LEU A 149 -7.16 -0.96 -11.46
C LEU A 149 -7.20 -0.90 -12.99
N GLU A 150 -6.22 -0.27 -13.61
CA GLU A 150 -6.11 -0.18 -15.08
C GLU A 150 -5.98 -1.57 -15.73
N LYS A 151 -5.15 -2.45 -15.15
CA LYS A 151 -5.01 -3.83 -15.64
C LYS A 151 -6.27 -4.67 -15.45
N ASN A 152 -7.18 -4.25 -14.58
CA ASN A 152 -8.48 -4.88 -14.38
C ASN A 152 -9.60 -4.21 -15.20
N GLY A 153 -9.25 -3.31 -16.14
CA GLY A 153 -10.18 -2.71 -17.10
C GLY A 153 -10.90 -1.46 -16.59
N PHE A 154 -10.52 -0.94 -15.43
CA PHE A 154 -11.08 0.31 -14.91
C PHE A 154 -10.30 1.51 -15.44
N LEU A 155 -11.01 2.60 -15.70
CA LEU A 155 -10.38 3.89 -15.97
C LEU A 155 -9.98 4.55 -14.65
N THR A 156 -8.90 5.31 -14.65
CA THR A 156 -8.43 6.04 -13.46
C THR A 156 -8.33 7.54 -13.79
N PRO A 157 -8.48 8.43 -12.78
CA PRO A 157 -8.24 9.85 -12.96
C PRO A 157 -6.75 10.23 -12.83
N GLY A 158 -5.83 9.26 -12.66
CA GLY A 158 -4.43 9.52 -12.35
C GLY A 158 -4.21 10.10 -10.95
N LYS A 159 -5.08 9.78 -9.99
CA LYS A 159 -5.06 10.31 -8.62
C LYS A 159 -5.22 9.19 -7.60
N GLY A 160 -4.62 9.39 -6.43
CA GLY A 160 -4.82 8.60 -5.21
C GLY A 160 -5.07 9.51 -4.01
N TYR A 161 -5.67 8.95 -2.96
CA TYR A 161 -6.09 9.72 -1.78
C TYR A 161 -5.58 9.10 -0.49
N LEU A 162 -4.96 9.90 0.36
CA LEU A 162 -4.49 9.49 1.68
C LEU A 162 -5.32 10.20 2.75
N ALA A 163 -6.17 9.45 3.43
CA ALA A 163 -6.99 9.95 4.54
C ALA A 163 -6.22 9.80 5.86
N PHE A 164 -5.63 10.91 6.32
CA PHE A 164 -4.84 10.97 7.53
C PHE A 164 -5.69 11.24 8.77
N TYR A 165 -5.53 10.40 9.79
CA TYR A 165 -6.10 10.52 11.12
C TYR A 165 -4.95 10.75 12.11
N ILE A 166 -4.76 12.00 12.49
CA ILE A 166 -3.62 12.44 13.30
C ILE A 166 -4.10 12.67 14.73
N VAL A 167 -3.49 12.00 15.71
CA VAL A 167 -3.89 12.12 17.11
C VAL A 167 -3.72 13.57 17.57
N ASP A 168 -4.82 14.16 18.04
CA ASP A 168 -4.81 15.44 18.73
C ASP A 168 -4.37 15.21 20.19
N LYS A 169 -3.30 15.89 20.62
CA LYS A 169 -2.71 15.73 21.96
C LYS A 169 -2.99 16.91 22.87
N ASN A 170 -3.81 17.88 22.42
CA ASN A 170 -3.97 19.14 23.12
C ASN A 170 -4.87 19.05 24.37
N ASN A 171 -5.75 18.05 24.44
CA ASN A 171 -6.87 18.02 25.41
C ASN A 171 -6.86 16.79 26.34
N GLY A 172 -5.72 16.11 26.51
CA GLY A 172 -5.60 14.89 27.34
C GLY A 172 -6.23 13.64 26.70
N PHE A 173 -6.18 12.49 27.40
CA PHE A 173 -6.59 11.18 26.86
C PHE A 173 -8.08 10.86 27.10
N GLY A 174 -8.55 10.87 28.35
CA GLY A 174 -9.98 10.63 28.66
C GLY A 174 -10.57 9.36 28.01
N ASP A 175 -9.78 8.28 27.96
CA ASP A 175 -10.13 6.96 27.40
C ASP A 175 -10.52 6.95 25.90
N ARG A 176 -10.07 7.96 25.14
CA ARG A 176 -10.20 8.01 23.68
C ARG A 176 -9.02 8.72 23.04
N LEU A 177 -8.74 8.39 21.78
CA LEU A 177 -7.82 9.17 20.97
C LEU A 177 -8.64 10.13 20.12
N PRO A 178 -8.63 11.45 20.40
CA PRO A 178 -9.20 12.41 19.48
C PRO A 178 -8.29 12.51 18.25
N PHE A 179 -8.88 12.62 17.06
CA PHE A 179 -8.16 12.74 15.81
C PHE A 179 -8.58 14.02 15.09
N ARG A 180 -7.59 14.75 14.56
CA ARG A 180 -7.83 15.66 13.45
C ARG A 180 -7.67 14.90 12.14
N LYS A 181 -8.51 15.23 11.17
CA LYS A 181 -8.58 14.54 9.89
C LYS A 181 -8.01 15.43 8.80
N GLU A 182 -7.21 14.86 7.92
CA GLU A 182 -6.73 15.50 6.70
C GLU A 182 -6.94 14.55 5.54
N LEU A 183 -7.27 15.07 4.36
CA LEU A 183 -7.27 14.31 3.12
C LEU A 183 -6.23 14.91 2.18
N HIS A 184 -5.28 14.08 1.76
CA HIS A 184 -4.23 14.46 0.82
C HIS A 184 -4.47 13.78 -0.51
N GLU A 185 -4.59 14.57 -1.57
CA GLU A 185 -4.62 14.07 -2.95
C GLU A 185 -3.17 13.95 -3.45
N ILE A 186 -2.85 12.84 -4.12
CA ILE A 186 -1.57 12.64 -4.80
C ILE A 186 -1.81 12.26 -6.25
N GLU A 187 -0.95 12.78 -7.14
CA GLU A 187 -0.92 12.34 -8.54
C GLU A 187 -0.25 10.97 -8.61
N THR A 188 -0.85 10.03 -9.31
CA THR A 188 -0.29 8.67 -9.47
C THR A 188 0.40 8.52 -10.80
N ASN A 189 1.54 7.85 -10.81
CA ASN A 189 2.30 7.50 -12.00
C ASN A 189 2.37 5.97 -12.18
N PRO A 190 1.32 5.33 -12.73
CA PRO A 190 1.31 3.88 -12.96
C PRO A 190 2.30 3.42 -14.05
N SER A 191 2.91 4.33 -14.80
CA SER A 191 3.76 3.99 -15.96
C SER A 191 5.09 3.35 -15.58
N ASP A 192 5.61 3.61 -14.38
CA ASP A 192 6.88 3.04 -13.89
C ASP A 192 6.70 1.63 -13.27
N VAL A 193 5.48 1.28 -12.87
CA VAL A 193 5.16 0.01 -12.19
C VAL A 193 5.56 -1.23 -12.99
N PRO A 194 5.32 -1.34 -14.32
CA PRO A 194 5.75 -2.50 -15.11
C PRO A 194 7.26 -2.73 -15.09
N GLY A 195 8.04 -1.65 -15.21
CA GLY A 195 9.51 -1.72 -15.21
C GLY A 195 10.02 -2.21 -13.87
N LEU A 196 9.57 -1.57 -12.79
CA LEU A 196 9.90 -1.95 -11.43
C LEU A 196 9.52 -3.40 -11.10
N PHE A 197 8.30 -3.80 -11.47
CA PHE A 197 7.83 -5.17 -11.28
C PHE A 197 8.68 -6.18 -12.04
N LYS A 198 9.01 -5.90 -13.30
CA LYS A 198 9.87 -6.74 -14.14
C LYS A 198 11.25 -6.91 -13.54
N GLU A 199 11.91 -5.82 -13.13
CA GLU A 199 13.23 -5.88 -12.52
C GLU A 199 13.24 -6.72 -11.24
N ALA A 200 12.25 -6.50 -10.36
CA ALA A 200 12.11 -7.26 -9.13
C ALA A 200 11.91 -8.76 -9.41
N VAL A 201 11.06 -9.13 -10.39
CA VAL A 201 10.86 -10.53 -10.79
C VAL A 201 12.14 -11.15 -11.35
N LEU A 202 12.86 -10.44 -12.21
CA LEU A 202 14.11 -10.92 -12.81
C LEU A 202 15.17 -11.17 -11.73
N LEU A 203 15.31 -10.28 -10.76
CA LEU A 203 16.23 -10.46 -9.64
C LEU A 203 15.95 -11.75 -8.86
N LEU A 204 14.69 -12.13 -8.63
CA LEU A 204 14.37 -13.38 -7.91
C LEU A 204 14.79 -14.65 -8.66
N ARG A 205 15.03 -14.55 -9.95
CA ARG A 205 15.52 -15.66 -10.78
C ARG A 205 17.04 -15.81 -10.70
N GLU A 206 17.75 -14.76 -10.30
CA GLU A 206 19.21 -14.79 -10.17
C GLU A 206 19.69 -15.79 -9.12
N ALA A 207 20.83 -16.43 -9.39
CA ALA A 207 21.41 -17.45 -8.52
C ALA A 207 21.82 -16.90 -7.14
N ALA A 208 22.22 -15.62 -7.08
CA ALA A 208 22.66 -14.91 -5.90
C ALA A 208 22.12 -13.46 -5.91
N PRO A 209 21.94 -12.83 -4.73
CA PRO A 209 21.55 -11.43 -4.65
C PRO A 209 22.73 -10.49 -5.01
N PRO A 210 22.47 -9.25 -5.44
CA PRO A 210 23.51 -8.21 -5.48
C PRO A 210 23.98 -7.87 -4.06
N PRO A 211 25.06 -7.09 -3.88
CA PRO A 211 25.39 -6.52 -2.58
C PRO A 211 24.23 -5.72 -1.98
N HIS A 212 24.18 -5.62 -0.64
CA HIS A 212 23.26 -4.69 0.02
C HIS A 212 23.46 -3.26 -0.49
N SER A 213 22.35 -2.52 -0.65
CA SER A 213 22.35 -1.06 -0.85
C SER A 213 23.20 -0.38 0.22
N SER A 214 23.85 0.72 -0.15
CA SER A 214 24.80 1.45 0.71
C SER A 214 24.16 1.96 2.01
N ASP A 215 22.89 2.35 1.96
CA ASP A 215 22.06 2.86 3.05
C ASP A 215 21.24 1.77 3.77
N CYS A 216 21.35 0.50 3.36
CA CYS A 216 20.63 -0.59 3.98
C CYS A 216 21.13 -0.83 5.42
N LYS A 217 20.31 -0.42 6.40
CA LYS A 217 20.63 -0.53 7.84
C LYS A 217 20.92 -1.97 8.28
N TYR A 218 20.24 -2.95 7.69
CA TYR A 218 20.45 -4.37 7.99
C TYR A 218 21.78 -4.88 7.43
N GLY A 219 22.14 -4.46 6.21
CA GLY A 219 23.43 -4.78 5.61
C GLY A 219 24.59 -4.14 6.39
N GLN A 220 24.42 -2.89 6.83
CA GLN A 220 25.38 -2.20 7.70
C GLN A 220 25.52 -2.91 9.05
N TRP A 221 24.42 -3.30 9.67
CA TRP A 221 24.43 -4.06 10.92
C TRP A 221 25.16 -5.40 10.76
N LEU A 222 24.85 -6.18 9.72
CA LEU A 222 25.49 -7.48 9.46
C LEU A 222 27.00 -7.34 9.28
N LYS A 223 27.46 -6.34 8.51
CA LYS A 223 28.89 -6.04 8.33
C LYS A 223 29.58 -5.72 9.66
N ARG A 224 28.92 -4.97 10.55
CA ARG A 224 29.48 -4.61 11.85
C ARG A 224 29.56 -5.82 12.79
N VAL A 225 28.57 -6.71 12.76
CA VAL A 225 28.58 -7.94 13.57
C VAL A 225 29.66 -8.90 13.10
N ALA A 226 29.92 -9.02 11.79
CA ALA A 226 30.95 -9.90 11.24
C ALA A 226 32.40 -9.54 11.62
N ASN A 227 32.63 -8.37 12.22
CA ASN A 227 33.94 -7.94 12.70
C ASN A 227 34.26 -8.41 14.14
N PHE A 228 33.32 -9.11 14.78
CA PHE A 228 33.46 -9.71 16.11
C PHE A 228 33.20 -11.21 16.01
#